data_AF-A0A963TX81-F1
#
_entry.id   AF-A0A963TX81-F1
#
_cell.length_a   1.000
_cell.length_b   1.000
_cell.length_c   1.000
_cell.angle_alpha   90.00
_cell.angle_beta   90.00
_cell.angle_gamma   90.00
#
_symmetry.space_group_name_H-M   'P 1'
#
loop_
_entity.id
_entity.type
_entity.pdbx_description
1 polymer ?
#
loop_
_entity_poly.entity_id
_entity_poly.type
_entity_poly.pdbx_seq_one_letter_code
_entity_poly.pdbx_strand_id
1 'polypeptide(L)'
;MNKTLKLFAVAGAISMAGGAAPALAQNTLNPGGALAHTTSASDVASMLSDFSITTERRAGAPGGAPTLVASIPGGAKFLVGFFDCADMANAAGCKQVMVSTAMSSGGVNFEDLNAFNGQSSVTTVVYEPNNQILIFGRNIFMPGGVGRENFKLQVSLFLNDMQTYVTTRRETAKSVSYMETPRLKSKIASMTANAAPGAPRYSISFDRASEIEAAIANSFDVDFVVKSSE
;
A
#
# COMPACT_ATOMS: atom_id res chain seq x y z
N MET A 1 -0.47 38.80 74.03
CA MET A 1 -1.40 38.99 72.89
C MET A 1 -1.21 37.82 71.94
N ASN A 2 -1.98 36.75 72.13
CA ASN A 2 -3.14 36.40 71.29
C ASN A 2 -2.79 36.11 69.82
N LYS A 3 -2.64 34.83 69.46
CA LYS A 3 -3.76 34.04 68.90
C LYS A 3 -3.39 32.56 68.76
N THR A 4 -4.17 31.77 69.50
CA THR A 4 -4.49 30.35 69.40
C THR A 4 -4.80 29.88 67.97
N LEU A 5 -4.41 28.65 67.61
CA LEU A 5 -5.25 27.67 66.90
C LEU A 5 -4.51 26.31 66.86
N LYS A 6 -4.85 25.38 67.76
CA LYS A 6 -5.73 24.20 67.57
C LYS A 6 -5.09 23.03 66.80
N LEU A 7 -4.69 22.04 67.59
CA LEU A 7 -4.66 20.61 67.24
C LEU A 7 -5.96 20.17 66.54
N PHE A 8 -5.81 19.33 65.51
CA PHE A 8 -6.59 18.10 65.39
C PHE A 8 -5.67 16.98 64.90
N ALA A 9 -5.57 15.94 65.71
CA ALA A 9 -5.10 14.62 65.32
C ALA A 9 -6.22 13.88 64.56
N VAL A 10 -5.86 12.91 63.72
CA VAL A 10 -6.18 11.47 63.91
C VAL A 10 -5.99 10.71 62.59
N ALA A 11 -5.05 9.75 62.67
CA ALA A 11 -5.02 8.40 62.14
C ALA A 11 -5.54 8.06 60.72
N GLY A 12 -4.67 7.36 59.99
CA GLY A 12 -4.96 5.98 59.59
C GLY A 12 -5.24 5.73 58.11
N ALA A 13 -4.24 5.23 57.39
CA ALA A 13 -4.37 4.07 56.51
C ALA A 13 -3.00 3.73 55.87
N ILE A 14 -2.38 2.69 56.41
CA ILE A 14 -1.39 1.88 55.71
C ILE A 14 -2.15 1.05 54.66
N SER A 15 -1.45 0.68 53.58
CA SER A 15 -1.82 -0.28 52.52
C SER A 15 -2.67 0.27 51.38
N MET A 16 -2.07 0.49 50.21
CA MET A 16 -1.90 -0.57 49.21
C MET A 16 -0.79 -0.19 48.22
N ALA A 17 0.25 -1.02 48.18
CA ALA A 17 1.12 -1.16 47.03
C ALA A 17 0.29 -1.79 45.90
N GLY A 18 -0.37 -0.96 45.11
CA GLY A 18 -0.94 -1.35 43.82
C GLY A 18 0.00 -0.85 42.74
N GLY A 19 0.72 -1.75 42.08
CA GLY A 19 1.63 -1.42 41.01
C GLY A 19 0.97 -0.48 40.01
N ALA A 20 1.61 0.66 39.78
CA ALA A 20 1.35 1.45 38.59
C ALA A 20 1.72 0.55 37.41
N ALA A 21 0.71 -0.13 36.85
CA ALA A 21 0.81 -0.60 35.49
C ALA A 21 1.26 0.60 34.65
N PRO A 22 2.28 0.49 33.79
CA PRO A 22 2.57 1.55 32.85
C PRO A 22 1.27 1.73 32.06
N ALA A 23 0.64 2.89 32.25
CA ALA A 23 -0.41 3.33 31.36
C ALA A 23 0.22 3.27 29.97
N LEU A 24 -0.24 2.31 29.17
CA LEU A 24 0.05 2.25 27.74
C LEU A 24 -0.12 3.66 27.23
N ALA A 25 0.98 4.24 26.76
CA ALA A 25 0.98 5.54 26.15
C ALA A 25 -0.14 5.54 25.10
N GLN A 26 -1.25 6.20 25.42
CA GLN A 26 -2.20 6.61 24.41
C GLN A 26 -1.40 7.51 23.49
N ASN A 27 -1.01 6.96 22.34
CA ASN A 27 -0.60 7.73 21.19
C ASN A 27 -1.73 8.74 20.97
N THR A 28 -1.52 9.95 21.47
CA THR A 28 -2.30 11.13 21.14
C THR A 28 -1.99 11.37 19.69
N LEU A 29 -2.74 10.68 18.81
CA LEU A 29 -2.84 11.03 17.41
C LEU A 29 -3.17 12.51 17.39
N ASN A 30 -2.21 13.31 16.92
CA ASN A 30 -2.31 14.74 16.82
C ASN A 30 -3.63 15.09 16.09
N PRO A 31 -4.62 15.71 16.77
CA PRO A 31 -5.92 15.99 16.17
C PRO A 31 -5.87 17.10 15.10
N GLY A 32 -4.68 17.65 14.82
CA GLY A 32 -4.47 18.72 13.84
C GLY A 32 -4.48 18.27 12.37
N GLY A 33 -4.52 16.98 12.08
CA GLY A 33 -4.71 16.49 10.71
C GLY A 33 -6.19 16.46 10.36
N ALA A 34 -6.69 17.45 9.62
CA ALA A 34 -8.08 17.44 9.13
C ALA A 34 -8.39 16.09 8.46
N LEU A 35 -9.40 15.39 8.97
CA LEU A 35 -9.88 14.13 8.40
C LEU A 35 -10.43 14.44 7.00
N ALA A 36 -9.71 14.01 5.97
CA ALA A 36 -10.11 14.26 4.60
C ALA A 36 -11.16 13.22 4.18
N HIS A 37 -12.38 13.69 3.90
CA HIS A 37 -13.45 12.82 3.38
C HIS A 37 -13.32 12.54 1.88
N THR A 38 -12.50 13.34 1.19
CA THR A 38 -12.19 13.21 -0.22
C THR A 38 -10.75 13.65 -0.47
N THR A 39 -10.21 13.33 -1.64
CA THR A 39 -8.88 13.77 -2.06
C THR A 39 -8.88 14.18 -3.53
N SER A 40 -7.76 14.70 -4.01
CA SER A 40 -7.54 15.00 -5.41
C SER A 40 -6.19 14.47 -5.88
N ALA A 41 -6.01 14.37 -7.20
CA ALA A 41 -4.72 14.03 -7.77
C ALA A 41 -3.60 15.01 -7.36
N SER A 42 -3.91 16.30 -7.24
CA SER A 42 -2.95 17.29 -6.72
C SER A 42 -2.59 17.06 -5.25
N ASP A 43 -3.57 16.71 -4.41
CA ASP A 43 -3.31 16.44 -2.99
C ASP A 43 -2.40 15.21 -2.85
N VAL A 44 -2.72 14.13 -3.58
CA VAL A 44 -1.90 12.92 -3.56
C VAL A 44 -0.50 13.15 -4.11
N ALA A 45 -0.37 13.88 -5.22
CA ALA A 45 0.94 14.26 -5.75
C ALA A 45 1.78 15.04 -4.71
N SER A 46 1.15 15.98 -4.00
CA SER A 46 1.82 16.71 -2.91
C SER A 46 2.23 15.78 -1.76
N MET A 47 1.35 14.87 -1.33
CA MET A 47 1.67 13.89 -0.28
C MET A 47 2.82 12.97 -0.66
N LEU A 48 2.91 12.57 -1.93
CA LEU A 48 4.01 11.76 -2.45
C LEU A 48 5.32 12.57 -2.58
N SER A 49 5.24 13.87 -2.85
CA SER A 49 6.43 14.72 -2.94
C SER A 49 7.19 14.84 -1.62
N ASP A 50 6.51 14.75 -0.47
CA ASP A 50 7.13 14.68 0.87
C ASP A 50 8.07 13.47 1.02
N PHE A 51 7.93 12.46 0.16
CA PHE A 51 8.73 11.25 0.11
C PHE A 51 9.80 11.30 -1.00
N SER A 52 10.03 12.46 -1.61
CA SER A 52 10.86 12.58 -2.83
C SER A 52 10.37 11.68 -3.98
N ILE A 53 9.09 11.33 -3.99
CA ILE A 53 8.46 10.57 -5.07
C ILE A 53 7.96 11.57 -6.10
N THR A 54 8.45 11.44 -7.32
CA THR A 54 8.02 12.28 -8.44
C THR A 54 6.75 11.69 -9.05
N THR A 55 5.83 12.54 -9.52
CA THR A 55 4.57 12.10 -10.11
C THR A 55 4.33 12.74 -11.46
N GLU A 56 3.87 11.95 -12.41
CA GLU A 56 3.44 12.38 -13.74
C GLU A 56 1.94 12.08 -13.87
N ARG A 57 1.13 13.09 -14.19
CA ARG A 57 -0.30 12.89 -14.45
C ARG A 57 -0.51 12.41 -15.88
N ARG A 58 -1.13 11.24 -16.03
CA ARG A 58 -1.51 10.68 -17.32
C ARG A 58 -3.01 10.68 -17.51
N ALA A 59 -3.43 10.90 -18.75
CA ALA A 59 -4.83 10.80 -19.13
C ALA A 59 -5.34 9.39 -18.80
N GLY A 60 -6.52 9.32 -18.20
CA GLY A 60 -7.20 8.05 -17.99
C GLY A 60 -7.79 7.53 -19.30
N ALA A 61 -8.30 6.30 -19.25
CA ALA A 61 -9.16 5.79 -20.32
C ALA A 61 -10.37 6.73 -20.53
N PRO A 62 -11.00 6.74 -21.72
CA PRO A 62 -12.18 7.56 -21.98
C PRO A 62 -13.27 7.38 -20.90
N GLY A 63 -13.66 8.47 -20.25
CA GLY A 63 -14.63 8.47 -19.14
C GLY A 63 -14.06 8.10 -17.76
N GLY A 64 -12.77 7.76 -17.67
CA GLY A 64 -12.06 7.49 -16.43
C GLY A 64 -11.33 8.71 -15.88
N ALA A 65 -10.99 8.64 -14.59
CA ALA A 65 -10.14 9.64 -13.96
C ALA A 65 -8.69 9.50 -14.43
N PRO A 66 -7.91 10.60 -14.50
CA PRO A 66 -6.48 10.53 -14.76
C PRO A 66 -5.77 9.69 -13.68
N THR A 67 -4.65 9.10 -14.04
CA THR A 67 -3.79 8.31 -13.13
C THR A 67 -2.50 9.07 -12.88
N LEU A 68 -1.94 8.97 -11.68
CA LEU A 68 -0.56 9.41 -11.45
C LEU A 68 0.39 8.23 -11.64
N VAL A 69 1.44 8.44 -12.42
CA VAL A 69 2.60 7.55 -12.47
C VAL A 69 3.64 8.11 -11.52
N ALA A 70 3.84 7.41 -10.42
CA ALA A 70 4.77 7.75 -9.37
C ALA A 70 6.10 7.03 -9.58
N SER A 71 7.21 7.76 -9.50
CA SER A 71 8.57 7.23 -9.66
C SER A 71 9.40 7.52 -8.41
N ILE A 72 9.99 6.48 -7.86
CA ILE A 72 10.83 6.52 -6.65
C ILE A 72 12.31 6.66 -7.09
N PRO A 73 13.17 7.34 -6.30
CA PRO A 73 14.60 7.43 -6.63
C PRO A 73 15.31 6.09 -6.85
N GLY A 74 14.82 4.99 -6.25
CA GLY A 74 15.30 3.63 -6.46
C GLY A 74 14.89 2.99 -7.80
N GLY A 75 14.28 3.75 -8.71
CA GLY A 75 13.90 3.30 -10.07
C GLY A 75 12.53 2.62 -10.15
N ALA A 76 11.95 2.24 -9.01
CA ALA A 76 10.62 1.64 -8.95
C ALA A 76 9.53 2.62 -9.42
N LYS A 77 8.56 2.09 -10.16
CA LYS A 77 7.34 2.82 -10.56
C LYS A 77 6.10 2.20 -9.94
N PHE A 78 5.15 3.05 -9.57
CA PHE A 78 3.80 2.64 -9.20
C PHE A 78 2.77 3.64 -9.72
N LEU A 79 1.52 3.23 -9.73
CA LEU A 79 0.37 3.97 -10.24
C LEU A 79 -0.52 4.36 -9.08
N VAL A 80 -1.17 5.52 -9.21
CA VAL A 80 -2.23 5.96 -8.33
C VAL A 80 -3.48 6.23 -9.16
N GLY A 81 -4.46 5.34 -9.03
CA GLY A 81 -5.78 5.47 -9.64
C GLY A 81 -6.76 6.15 -8.69
N PHE A 82 -7.71 6.91 -9.26
CA PHE A 82 -8.71 7.67 -8.51
C PHE A 82 -10.11 7.19 -8.88
N PHE A 83 -10.98 7.05 -7.88
CA PHE A 83 -12.32 6.49 -8.03
C PHE A 83 -13.34 7.29 -7.21
N ASP A 84 -14.59 7.25 -7.69
CA ASP A 84 -15.73 7.96 -7.07
C ASP A 84 -15.39 9.43 -6.81
N CYS A 85 -14.98 10.13 -7.88
CA CYS A 85 -14.63 11.54 -7.86
C CYS A 85 -15.85 12.41 -8.17
N ALA A 86 -16.00 13.50 -7.44
CA ALA A 86 -16.97 14.54 -7.77
C ALA A 86 -16.70 15.17 -9.15
N ASP A 87 -15.42 15.31 -9.50
CA ASP A 87 -14.95 15.65 -10.84
C ASP A 87 -13.96 14.60 -11.34
N MET A 88 -14.45 13.71 -12.20
CA MET A 88 -13.67 12.63 -12.79
C MET A 88 -12.58 13.15 -13.73
N ALA A 89 -12.83 14.20 -14.52
CA ALA A 89 -11.85 14.69 -15.50
C ALA A 89 -10.60 15.25 -14.81
N ASN A 90 -10.80 15.86 -13.63
CA ASN A 90 -9.71 16.41 -12.83
C ASN A 90 -9.20 15.53 -11.71
N ALA A 91 -9.82 14.35 -11.50
CA ALA A 91 -9.60 13.53 -10.30
C ALA A 91 -9.67 14.40 -9.03
N ALA A 92 -10.77 15.14 -8.87
CA ALA A 92 -11.01 15.98 -7.69
C ALA A 92 -12.24 15.49 -6.91
N GLY A 93 -12.16 15.56 -5.58
CA GLY A 93 -13.22 15.09 -4.69
C GLY A 93 -13.40 13.57 -4.71
N CYS A 94 -12.32 12.81 -4.89
CA CYS A 94 -12.31 11.35 -4.98
C CYS A 94 -12.45 10.70 -3.60
N LYS A 95 -13.33 9.69 -3.50
CA LYS A 95 -13.55 8.94 -2.26
C LYS A 95 -12.65 7.71 -2.13
N GLN A 96 -12.02 7.29 -3.21
CA GLN A 96 -11.13 6.15 -3.19
C GLN A 96 -9.89 6.40 -4.06
N VAL A 97 -8.75 5.96 -3.54
CA VAL A 97 -7.47 5.94 -4.23
C VAL A 97 -6.97 4.50 -4.25
N MET A 98 -6.50 4.03 -5.40
CA MET A 98 -5.82 2.74 -5.51
C MET A 98 -4.35 3.01 -5.80
N VAL A 99 -3.49 2.57 -4.88
CA VAL A 99 -2.05 2.51 -5.13
C VAL A 99 -1.77 1.13 -5.70
N SER A 100 -1.12 1.05 -6.85
CA SER A 100 -0.83 -0.23 -7.48
C SER A 100 0.47 -0.22 -8.23
N THR A 101 1.14 -1.36 -8.30
CA THR A 101 2.25 -1.57 -9.20
C THR A 101 2.12 -2.93 -9.88
N ALA A 102 2.96 -3.18 -10.87
CA ALA A 102 3.01 -4.48 -11.52
C ALA A 102 4.44 -4.96 -11.67
N MET A 103 4.59 -6.27 -11.81
CA MET A 103 5.85 -6.97 -12.07
C MET A 103 5.62 -8.11 -13.05
N SER A 104 6.66 -8.56 -13.74
CA SER A 104 6.56 -9.79 -14.55
C SER A 104 6.23 -11.01 -13.68
N SER A 105 5.35 -11.89 -14.17
CA SER A 105 4.98 -13.13 -13.48
C SER A 105 6.02 -14.25 -13.61
N GLY A 106 7.19 -14.00 -14.20
CA GLY A 106 8.19 -15.01 -14.52
C GLY A 106 8.44 -16.02 -13.40
N GLY A 107 8.01 -17.26 -13.64
CA GLY A 107 8.24 -18.43 -12.78
C GLY A 107 7.63 -18.37 -11.38
N VAL A 108 6.55 -17.60 -11.16
CA VAL A 108 5.89 -17.52 -9.84
C VAL A 108 4.86 -18.62 -9.67
N ASN A 109 4.94 -19.34 -8.55
CA ASN A 109 3.92 -20.32 -8.20
C ASN A 109 2.73 -19.65 -7.51
N PHE A 110 1.52 -20.20 -7.68
CA PHE A 110 0.32 -19.64 -7.06
C PHE A 110 0.38 -19.69 -5.53
N GLU A 111 1.07 -20.67 -4.97
CA GLU A 111 1.35 -20.79 -3.54
C GLU A 111 2.15 -19.59 -3.02
N ASP A 112 3.12 -19.09 -3.79
CA ASP A 112 3.92 -17.92 -3.41
C ASP A 112 3.06 -16.65 -3.37
N LEU A 113 2.11 -16.53 -4.30
CA LEU A 113 1.15 -15.42 -4.33
C LEU A 113 0.19 -15.47 -3.13
N ASN A 114 -0.29 -16.66 -2.80
CA ASN A 114 -1.15 -16.86 -1.63
C ASN A 114 -0.39 -16.60 -0.33
N ALA A 115 0.88 -17.04 -0.23
CA ALA A 115 1.74 -16.77 0.90
C ALA A 115 2.00 -15.26 1.05
N PHE A 116 2.30 -14.56 -0.05
CA PHE A 116 2.41 -13.09 -0.03
C PHE A 116 1.13 -12.44 0.46
N ASN A 117 -0.04 -12.80 -0.08
CA ASN A 117 -1.33 -12.25 0.36
C ASN A 117 -1.65 -12.56 1.84
N GLY A 118 -1.16 -13.69 2.37
CA GLY A 118 -1.31 -14.05 3.78
C GLY A 118 -0.33 -13.34 4.73
N GLN A 119 0.79 -12.84 4.22
CA GLN A 119 1.85 -12.19 5.01
C GLN A 119 1.89 -10.67 4.83
N SER A 120 1.38 -10.16 3.71
CA SER A 120 1.40 -8.75 3.39
C SER A 120 0.58 -7.94 4.39
N SER A 121 1.10 -6.76 4.72
CA SER A 121 0.45 -5.86 5.67
C SER A 121 -0.80 -5.23 5.07
N VAL A 122 -0.69 -4.73 3.84
CA VAL A 122 -1.74 -3.96 3.18
C VAL A 122 -1.98 -4.34 1.73
N THR A 123 -1.02 -4.99 1.09
CA THR A 123 -0.98 -5.20 -0.35
C THR A 123 -1.64 -6.52 -0.74
N THR A 124 -2.40 -6.49 -1.83
CA THR A 124 -2.93 -7.70 -2.45
C THR A 124 -2.28 -7.90 -3.80
N VAL A 125 -1.84 -9.12 -4.10
CA VAL A 125 -1.34 -9.52 -5.42
C VAL A 125 -2.38 -10.35 -6.17
N VAL A 126 -2.52 -10.06 -7.45
CA VAL A 126 -3.36 -10.81 -8.40
C VAL A 126 -2.56 -11.12 -9.65
N TYR A 127 -2.67 -12.36 -10.13
CA TYR A 127 -2.08 -12.77 -11.41
C TYR A 127 -2.99 -12.40 -12.58
N GLU A 128 -2.44 -11.70 -13.56
CA GLU A 128 -3.10 -11.42 -14.84
C GLU A 128 -2.49 -12.33 -15.93
N PRO A 129 -3.24 -13.34 -16.42
CA PRO A 129 -2.70 -14.37 -17.30
C PRO A 129 -2.48 -13.94 -18.75
N ASN A 130 -3.20 -12.93 -19.25
CA ASN A 130 -3.13 -12.49 -20.64
C ASN A 130 -1.84 -11.69 -20.91
N ASN A 131 -1.39 -10.93 -19.93
CA ASN A 131 -0.23 -10.05 -20.00
C ASN A 131 0.99 -10.64 -19.26
N GLN A 132 0.83 -11.77 -18.58
CA GLN A 132 1.89 -12.43 -17.79
C GLN A 132 2.51 -11.48 -16.75
N ILE A 133 1.65 -10.74 -16.05
CA ILE A 133 2.04 -9.80 -15.00
C ILE A 133 1.37 -10.16 -13.68
N LEU A 134 2.02 -9.75 -12.60
CA LEU A 134 1.47 -9.70 -11.26
C LEU A 134 1.13 -8.26 -10.94
N ILE A 135 -0.12 -8.01 -10.56
CA ILE A 135 -0.59 -6.69 -10.15
C ILE A 135 -0.67 -6.69 -8.63
N PHE A 136 0.06 -5.77 -8.01
CA PHE A 136 0.07 -5.52 -6.59
C PHE A 136 -0.73 -4.25 -6.34
N GLY A 137 -1.67 -4.27 -5.41
CA GLY A 137 -2.56 -3.14 -5.19
C GLY A 137 -3.02 -2.99 -3.75
N ARG A 138 -3.35 -1.75 -3.40
CA ARG A 138 -3.98 -1.36 -2.14
C ARG A 138 -5.02 -0.28 -2.42
N ASN A 139 -6.27 -0.57 -2.06
CA ASN A 139 -7.34 0.42 -2.03
C ASN A 139 -7.33 1.20 -0.72
N ILE A 140 -7.39 2.52 -0.82
CA ILE A 140 -7.47 3.46 0.28
C ILE A 140 -8.80 4.21 0.15
N PHE A 141 -9.67 4.03 1.14
CA PHE A 141 -10.98 4.68 1.18
C PHE A 141 -10.89 5.93 2.05
N MET A 142 -11.20 7.10 1.48
CA MET A 142 -11.18 8.38 2.17
C MET A 142 -12.34 8.56 3.17
N PRO A 143 -13.59 8.11 2.86
CA PRO A 143 -14.69 8.15 3.81
C PRO A 143 -14.33 7.33 5.06
N GLY A 144 -14.39 7.98 6.23
CA GLY A 144 -13.91 7.41 7.50
C GLY A 144 -12.72 8.16 8.10
N GLY A 145 -12.19 9.17 7.39
CA GLY A 145 -11.20 10.10 7.94
C GLY A 145 -9.76 9.66 7.74
N VAL A 146 -9.43 9.17 6.54
CA VAL A 146 -8.02 9.00 6.17
C VAL A 146 -7.40 10.39 6.02
N GLY A 147 -6.75 10.86 7.08
CA GLY A 147 -5.94 12.06 7.04
C GLY A 147 -4.66 11.85 6.23
N ARG A 148 -3.97 12.96 5.93
CA ARG A 148 -2.68 13.00 5.21
C ARG A 148 -1.67 11.98 5.72
N GLU A 149 -1.49 11.90 7.04
CA GLU A 149 -0.53 10.99 7.67
C GLU A 149 -0.95 9.52 7.58
N ASN A 150 -2.26 9.23 7.61
CA ASN A 150 -2.75 7.87 7.41
C ASN A 150 -2.55 7.44 5.95
N PHE A 151 -2.83 8.31 4.98
CA PHE A 151 -2.55 8.05 3.57
C PHE A 151 -1.06 7.73 3.35
N LYS A 152 -0.18 8.58 3.89
CA LYS A 152 1.27 8.35 3.83
C LYS A 152 1.68 7.01 4.45
N LEU A 153 1.13 6.65 5.62
CA LEU A 153 1.39 5.36 6.25
C LEU A 153 0.96 4.19 5.35
N GLN A 154 -0.23 4.27 4.73
CA GLN A 154 -0.70 3.22 3.80
C GLN A 154 0.24 3.06 2.59
N VAL A 155 0.72 4.19 2.04
CA VAL A 155 1.71 4.17 0.94
C VAL A 155 3.02 3.55 1.43
N SER A 156 3.54 3.94 2.60
CA SER A 156 4.77 3.38 3.15
C SER A 156 4.68 1.88 3.42
N LEU A 157 3.54 1.40 3.95
CA LEU A 157 3.29 -0.03 4.15
C LEU A 157 3.24 -0.79 2.81
N PHE A 158 2.59 -0.21 1.80
CA PHE A 158 2.57 -0.78 0.45
C PHE A 158 3.99 -0.89 -0.13
N LEU A 159 4.79 0.16 -0.03
CA LEU A 159 6.18 0.16 -0.51
C LEU A 159 7.06 -0.83 0.27
N ASN A 160 6.83 -1.00 1.57
CA ASN A 160 7.52 -1.99 2.38
C ASN A 160 7.16 -3.44 1.98
N ASP A 161 5.88 -3.72 1.76
CA ASP A 161 5.43 -5.02 1.25
C ASP A 161 6.10 -5.32 -0.11
N MET A 162 6.16 -4.32 -1.00
CA MET A 162 6.83 -4.45 -2.31
C MET A 162 8.33 -4.68 -2.16
N GLN A 163 9.00 -3.95 -1.28
CA GLN A 163 10.43 -4.14 -1.02
C GLN A 163 10.73 -5.53 -0.49
N THR A 164 9.89 -6.03 0.43
CA THR A 164 10.01 -7.37 0.99
C THR A 164 9.84 -8.42 -0.11
N TYR A 165 8.81 -8.28 -0.95
CA TYR A 165 8.58 -9.17 -2.09
C TYR A 165 9.79 -9.22 -3.04
N VAL A 166 10.29 -8.04 -3.46
CA VAL A 166 11.44 -7.94 -4.37
C VAL A 166 12.70 -8.54 -3.74
N THR A 167 12.95 -8.31 -2.46
CA THR A 167 14.12 -8.85 -1.75
C THR A 167 14.07 -10.38 -1.69
N THR A 168 12.95 -10.97 -1.27
CA THR A 168 12.75 -12.42 -1.24
C THR A 168 12.90 -13.05 -2.64
N ARG A 169 12.38 -12.38 -3.67
CA ARG A 169 12.53 -12.84 -5.06
C ARG A 169 13.98 -12.78 -5.54
N ARG A 170 14.73 -11.73 -5.19
CA ARG A 170 16.16 -11.62 -5.48
C ARG A 170 16.96 -12.74 -4.79
N GLU A 171 16.69 -13.04 -3.53
CA GLU A 171 17.36 -14.11 -2.79
C GLU A 171 17.07 -15.49 -3.40
N THR A 172 15.83 -15.73 -3.78
CA THR A 172 15.42 -16.97 -4.43
C THR A 172 16.02 -17.08 -5.84
N ALA A 173 16.07 -16.01 -6.62
CA ALA A 173 16.70 -16.01 -7.94
C ALA A 173 18.22 -16.27 -7.87
N LYS A 174 18.89 -15.74 -6.84
CA LYS A 174 20.31 -16.01 -6.58
C LYS A 174 20.56 -17.49 -6.28
N SER A 175 19.65 -18.17 -5.56
CA SER A 175 19.82 -19.58 -5.20
C SER A 175 19.63 -20.56 -6.37
N VAL A 176 18.85 -20.20 -7.40
CA VAL A 176 18.69 -21.03 -8.62
C VAL A 176 19.83 -20.87 -9.63
N SER A 177 20.60 -19.79 -9.56
CA SER A 177 21.76 -19.58 -10.47
C SER A 177 22.94 -20.53 -10.20
N TYR A 178 22.89 -21.30 -9.10
CA TYR A 178 23.96 -22.22 -8.69
C TYR A 178 23.59 -23.70 -8.74
N MET A 179 22.39 -24.08 -9.18
CA MET A 179 22.04 -25.49 -9.30
C MET A 179 21.26 -25.78 -10.59
N GLU A 180 21.99 -26.40 -11.52
CA GLU A 180 21.52 -27.45 -12.43
C GLU A 180 20.54 -27.03 -13.55
N THR A 181 21.02 -27.12 -14.79
CA THR A 181 20.20 -27.06 -16.02
C THR A 181 19.07 -28.10 -15.99
N PRO A 182 17.78 -27.69 -15.96
CA PRO A 182 16.68 -28.64 -15.94
C PRO A 182 16.44 -29.20 -17.35
N ARG A 183 16.53 -30.52 -17.50
CA ARG A 183 16.04 -31.24 -18.68
C ARG A 183 14.51 -31.29 -18.64
N LEU A 184 13.85 -30.43 -19.39
CA LEU A 184 12.39 -30.41 -19.53
C LEU A 184 11.89 -31.63 -20.33
N LYS A 185 11.12 -32.51 -19.68
CA LYS A 185 10.13 -33.38 -20.34
C LYS A 185 8.74 -32.80 -20.07
N SER A 186 8.14 -32.18 -21.07
CA SER A 186 6.81 -31.60 -21.00
C SER A 186 5.72 -32.68 -20.91
N LYS A 187 4.90 -32.62 -19.87
CA LYS A 187 3.56 -33.25 -19.84
C LYS A 187 2.64 -32.46 -18.93
N ILE A 188 1.90 -31.46 -19.46
CA ILE A 188 0.61 -31.07 -18.86
C ILE A 188 -0.36 -30.69 -20.00
N ALA A 189 -1.52 -31.36 -19.99
CA ALA A 189 -2.66 -31.12 -20.85
C ALA A 189 -3.50 -29.94 -20.31
N SER A 190 -4.09 -29.15 -21.21
CA SER A 190 -4.95 -28.01 -20.87
C SER A 190 -6.25 -28.47 -20.20
N MET A 191 -6.55 -27.94 -19.02
CA MET A 191 -7.89 -27.98 -18.44
C MET A 191 -8.49 -26.57 -18.44
N THR A 192 -9.50 -26.37 -19.27
CA THR A 192 -10.39 -25.19 -19.26
C THR A 192 -11.41 -25.34 -18.14
N ALA A 193 -11.42 -24.40 -17.19
CA ALA A 193 -12.47 -24.28 -16.17
C ALA A 193 -13.39 -23.09 -16.50
N ASN A 194 -14.70 -23.35 -16.50
CA ASN A 194 -15.74 -22.35 -16.76
C ASN A 194 -16.01 -21.52 -15.49
N ALA A 195 -15.99 -20.20 -15.61
CA ALA A 195 -16.29 -19.26 -14.52
C ALA A 195 -17.80 -19.08 -14.31
N ALA A 196 -18.25 -19.08 -13.04
CA ALA A 196 -19.63 -18.85 -12.64
C ALA A 196 -20.08 -17.38 -12.84
N PRO A 197 -21.35 -17.12 -13.22
CA PRO A 197 -21.85 -15.77 -13.46
C PRO A 197 -22.38 -15.12 -12.16
N GLY A 198 -22.12 -13.82 -11.96
CA GLY A 198 -22.97 -13.01 -11.07
C GLY A 198 -22.32 -12.05 -10.06
N ALA A 199 -21.04 -11.66 -10.19
CA ALA A 199 -20.49 -10.55 -9.40
C ALA A 199 -20.42 -9.28 -10.26
N PRO A 200 -20.84 -8.09 -9.77
CA PRO A 200 -20.68 -6.84 -10.50
C PRO A 200 -19.19 -6.58 -10.72
N ARG A 201 -18.76 -6.69 -11.97
CA ARG A 201 -17.39 -6.39 -12.39
C ARG A 201 -17.28 -4.87 -12.54
N TYR A 202 -16.56 -4.23 -11.63
CA TYR A 202 -15.95 -2.95 -11.96
C TYR A 202 -14.95 -3.22 -13.07
N SER A 203 -15.30 -2.87 -14.31
CA SER A 203 -14.38 -2.97 -15.44
C SER A 203 -13.30 -1.92 -15.28
N ILE A 204 -12.15 -2.30 -14.73
CA ILE A 204 -10.92 -1.56 -14.95
C ILE A 204 -10.64 -1.70 -16.44
N SER A 205 -10.60 -0.56 -17.14
CA SER A 205 -10.31 -0.39 -18.57
C SER A 205 -9.38 -1.48 -19.13
N PHE A 206 -9.74 -2.01 -20.31
CA PHE A 206 -9.02 -3.06 -21.04
C PHE A 206 -7.66 -2.64 -21.59
N ASP A 207 -7.30 -1.36 -21.47
CA ASP A 207 -5.95 -0.89 -21.80
C ASP A 207 -5.07 -0.90 -20.53
N ARG A 208 -4.39 -2.03 -20.31
CA ARG A 208 -3.45 -2.25 -19.20
C ARG A 208 -2.04 -1.72 -19.50
N ALA A 209 -1.90 -0.82 -20.47
CA ALA A 209 -0.61 -0.28 -20.88
C ALA A 209 0.19 0.34 -19.72
N SER A 210 -0.50 0.98 -18.76
CA SER A 210 0.16 1.59 -17.61
C SER A 210 0.71 0.55 -16.63
N GLU A 211 -0.03 -0.54 -16.39
CA GLU A 211 0.44 -1.67 -15.58
C GLU A 211 1.57 -2.42 -16.28
N ILE A 212 1.48 -2.60 -17.60
CA ILE A 212 2.57 -3.23 -18.37
C ILE A 212 3.84 -2.36 -18.30
N GLU A 213 3.73 -1.03 -18.43
CA GLU A 213 4.88 -0.14 -18.26
C GLU A 213 5.47 -0.24 -16.85
N ALA A 214 4.63 -0.26 -15.81
CA ALA A 214 5.10 -0.48 -14.44
C ALA A 214 5.82 -1.83 -14.31
N ALA A 215 5.27 -2.90 -14.89
CA ALA A 215 5.89 -4.22 -14.88
C ALA A 215 7.25 -4.25 -15.59
N ILE A 216 7.39 -3.51 -16.71
CA ILE A 216 8.65 -3.36 -17.42
C ILE A 216 9.65 -2.55 -16.58
N ALA A 217 9.23 -1.42 -16.02
CA ALA A 217 10.08 -0.56 -15.20
C ALA A 217 10.59 -1.30 -13.95
N ASN A 218 9.78 -2.19 -13.38
CA ASN A 218 10.12 -2.98 -12.21
C ASN A 218 10.76 -4.32 -12.54
N SER A 219 11.12 -4.55 -13.81
CA SER A 219 11.49 -5.89 -14.27
C SER A 219 12.76 -6.42 -13.62
N PHE A 220 13.81 -5.62 -13.39
CA PHE A 220 14.98 -6.04 -12.59
C PHE A 220 15.74 -4.84 -11.99
N ASP A 221 16.22 -5.03 -10.75
CA ASP A 221 17.03 -4.10 -9.94
C ASP A 221 16.39 -2.76 -9.52
N VAL A 222 15.13 -2.79 -9.11
CA VAL A 222 14.46 -1.64 -8.49
C VAL A 222 14.42 -1.72 -6.96
N ASP A 223 14.53 -0.57 -6.32
CA ASP A 223 14.39 -0.38 -4.87
C ASP A 223 13.14 0.44 -4.57
N PHE A 224 12.26 -0.09 -3.73
CA PHE A 224 11.04 0.56 -3.26
C PHE A 224 11.26 1.36 -1.97
N VAL A 225 12.51 1.40 -1.45
CA VAL A 225 12.88 2.23 -0.31
C VAL A 225 12.80 3.71 -0.67
N VAL A 226 12.10 4.43 0.20
CA VAL A 226 11.94 5.87 0.14
C VAL A 226 12.85 6.50 1.19
N LYS A 227 13.59 7.55 0.83
CA LYS A 227 14.31 8.38 1.81
C LYS A 227 13.34 9.40 2.39
N SER A 228 13.15 9.39 3.70
CA SER A 228 12.47 10.51 4.37
C SER A 228 13.34 11.76 4.23
N SER A 229 12.76 12.87 3.79
CA SER A 229 13.41 14.18 3.89
C SER A 229 13.37 14.60 5.36
N GLU A 230 14.46 14.32 6.09
CA GLU A 230 14.79 15.04 7.33
C GLU A 230 15.35 16.43 7.01
#